data_AF-A0AAV0HTC1-F1
#
_entry.id   AF-A0AAV0HTC1-F1
#
_cell.length_a   1.000
_cell.length_b   1.000
_cell.length_c   1.000
_cell.angle_alpha   90.00
_cell.angle_beta   90.00
_cell.angle_gamma   90.00
#
_symmetry.space_group_name_H-M   'P 1'
#
loop_
_entity.id
_entity.type
_entity.pdbx_description
1 polymer ?
#
loop_
_entity_poly.entity_id
_entity_poly.type
_entity_poly.pdbx_seq_one_letter_code
_entity_poly.pdbx_strand_id
1 'polypeptide(L)'
;MYELHFAVPMAGAVLNTVNSRLDARTVSMILRHEWDPMVLNYTSGTTSAPKGVVHCHRGIFLMALDSLINWSIPTCPVYLWTLPMFHANGWSYTWGMAAVGGTNMYLKNPAATAACMKGDGWFYTGDVAVMHPDGYLEIKDRSKDVIISGGENLSSVEVESVLYGHPAVNEAAVVARPDEFWGETPCAFVSLKEYDHESKRMPMTTEKDIIEYCRAALPRYMVPKTVVFKDELPKTSTGKIQKFVLREIARAMGSPSSSTLASKL
;
A
#
# COMPACT_ATOMS: atom_id res chain seq x y z
N MET A 1 25.48 4.96 -39.41
CA MET A 1 24.91 4.41 -38.16
C MET A 1 24.27 5.47 -37.25
N TYR A 2 24.62 6.76 -37.38
CA TYR A 2 24.01 7.85 -36.59
C TYR A 2 22.57 8.23 -37.01
N GLU A 3 22.20 8.10 -38.28
CA GLU A 3 20.86 8.50 -38.76
C GLU A 3 19.73 7.52 -38.40
N LEU A 4 20.04 6.23 -38.23
CA LEU A 4 19.03 5.21 -37.89
C LEU A 4 18.56 5.29 -36.42
N HIS A 5 19.37 5.84 -35.52
CA HIS A 5 19.04 5.98 -34.11
C HIS A 5 17.89 6.96 -33.85
N PHE A 6 17.74 7.98 -34.71
CA PHE A 6 16.64 8.94 -34.62
C PHE A 6 15.38 8.46 -35.36
N ALA A 7 15.53 7.61 -36.38
CA ALA A 7 14.41 7.03 -37.12
C ALA A 7 13.55 6.09 -36.25
N VAL A 8 14.15 5.38 -35.30
CA VAL A 8 13.46 4.38 -34.47
C VAL A 8 12.44 5.02 -33.50
N PRO A 9 12.79 6.05 -32.70
CA PRO A 9 11.81 6.79 -31.89
C PRO A 9 10.76 7.53 -32.73
N MET A 10 11.13 8.10 -33.88
CA MET A 10 10.19 8.80 -34.77
C MET A 10 9.15 7.87 -35.42
N ALA A 11 9.46 6.57 -35.52
CA ALA A 11 8.53 5.53 -35.96
C ALA A 11 7.72 4.89 -34.80
N GLY A 12 7.84 5.40 -33.57
CA GLY A 12 7.20 4.82 -32.38
C GLY A 12 7.81 3.49 -31.92
N ALA A 13 8.99 3.14 -32.43
CA ALA A 13 9.71 1.92 -32.05
C ALA A 13 10.75 2.21 -30.95
N VAL A 14 11.08 1.17 -30.18
CA VAL A 14 11.96 1.26 -29.01
C VAL A 14 13.16 0.36 -29.26
N LEU A 15 14.37 0.92 -29.15
CA LEU A 15 15.61 0.14 -29.18
C LEU A 15 15.79 -0.57 -27.85
N ASN A 16 15.29 -1.80 -27.76
CA ASN A 16 15.65 -2.71 -26.68
C ASN A 16 16.96 -3.42 -27.07
N THR A 17 18.04 -3.21 -26.31
CA THR A 17 19.35 -3.86 -26.54
C THR A 17 19.31 -5.32 -26.10
N VAL A 18 18.43 -6.11 -26.72
CA VAL A 18 18.39 -7.56 -26.56
C VAL A 18 19.62 -8.13 -27.28
N ASN A 19 20.44 -8.89 -26.56
CA ASN A 19 21.61 -9.55 -27.14
C ASN A 19 21.15 -10.46 -28.28
N SER A 20 21.54 -10.14 -29.52
CA SER A 20 21.15 -10.89 -30.73
C SER A 20 21.70 -12.32 -30.77
N ARG A 21 22.58 -12.68 -29.83
CA ARG A 21 23.04 -14.07 -29.64
C ARG A 21 22.03 -14.94 -28.89
N LEU A 22 20.96 -14.36 -28.34
CA LEU A 22 19.86 -15.13 -27.77
C LEU A 22 19.04 -15.78 -28.89
N ASP A 23 18.54 -16.99 -28.66
CA ASP A 23 17.69 -17.67 -29.63
C ASP A 23 16.33 -16.95 -29.78
N ALA A 24 15.67 -17.16 -30.92
CA ALA A 24 14.42 -16.48 -31.26
C ALA A 24 13.30 -16.74 -30.24
N ARG A 25 13.32 -17.88 -29.54
CA ARG A 25 12.31 -18.21 -28.52
C ARG A 25 12.54 -17.39 -27.26
N THR A 26 13.78 -17.24 -26.80
CA THR A 26 14.12 -16.35 -25.68
C THR A 26 13.81 -14.90 -25.99
N VAL A 27 14.15 -14.42 -27.18
CA VAL A 27 13.81 -13.05 -27.62
C VAL A 27 12.29 -12.85 -27.64
N SER A 28 11.53 -13.80 -28.19
CA SER A 28 10.06 -13.74 -28.19
C SER A 28 9.46 -13.79 -26.78
N MET A 29 10.06 -14.51 -25.84
CA MET A 29 9.60 -14.56 -24.45
C MET A 29 9.79 -13.21 -23.77
N ILE A 30 10.96 -12.59 -23.93
CA ILE A 30 11.27 -11.25 -23.40
C ILE A 30 10.27 -10.22 -23.94
N LEU A 31 10.01 -10.24 -25.26
CA LEU A 31 9.07 -9.33 -25.91
C LEU A 31 7.60 -9.60 -25.56
N ARG A 32 7.24 -10.78 -25.06
CA ARG A 32 5.90 -11.04 -24.53
C ARG A 32 5.78 -10.55 -23.09
N HIS A 33 6.80 -10.80 -22.29
CA HIS A 33 6.85 -10.41 -20.89
C HIS A 33 6.84 -8.88 -20.69
N GLU A 34 7.34 -8.09 -21.65
CA GLU A 34 7.27 -6.62 -21.54
C GLU A 34 5.81 -6.09 -21.49
N TRP A 35 4.84 -6.87 -21.98
CA TRP A 35 3.41 -6.55 -21.94
C TRP A 35 2.70 -7.08 -20.70
N ASP A 36 3.38 -7.89 -19.87
CA ASP A 36 2.79 -8.42 -18.66
C ASP A 36 2.48 -7.29 -17.66
N PRO A 37 1.35 -7.37 -16.93
CA PRO A 37 0.99 -6.38 -15.91
C PRO A 37 2.09 -6.21 -14.87
N MET A 38 2.57 -4.97 -14.70
CA MET A 38 3.53 -4.65 -13.65
C MET A 38 2.86 -3.90 -12.49
N VAL A 39 1.95 -2.97 -12.79
CA VAL A 39 1.24 -2.20 -11.75
C VAL A 39 -0.22 -1.98 -12.09
N LEU A 40 -1.07 -2.12 -11.08
CA LEU A 40 -2.47 -1.71 -11.12
C LEU A 40 -2.65 -0.43 -10.29
N ASN A 41 -2.93 0.68 -10.97
CA ASN A 41 -3.23 1.95 -10.34
C ASN A 41 -4.73 2.06 -10.07
N TYR A 42 -5.10 2.09 -8.79
CA TYR A 42 -6.45 2.46 -8.38
C TYR A 42 -6.54 3.96 -8.17
N THR A 43 -7.33 4.62 -9.01
CA THR A 43 -7.76 5.99 -8.74
C THR A 43 -9.07 5.92 -7.96
N SER A 44 -9.08 6.48 -6.75
CA SER A 44 -10.28 6.54 -5.91
C SER A 44 -11.30 7.58 -6.40
N GLY A 45 -11.30 7.90 -7.70
CA GLY A 45 -12.18 8.82 -8.43
C GLY A 45 -12.92 9.86 -7.59
N THR A 46 -12.54 11.14 -7.68
CA THR A 46 -13.31 12.23 -7.04
C THR A 46 -14.71 12.45 -7.64
N THR A 47 -15.01 11.82 -8.77
CA THR A 47 -16.19 12.10 -9.61
C THR A 47 -16.91 10.85 -10.16
N SER A 48 -16.43 9.64 -9.90
CA SER A 48 -17.09 8.38 -10.36
C SER A 48 -16.57 7.15 -9.61
N ALA A 49 -17.18 5.99 -9.85
CA ALA A 49 -16.72 4.70 -9.31
C ALA A 49 -15.21 4.49 -9.54
N PRO A 50 -14.48 3.89 -8.57
CA PRO A 50 -13.04 3.70 -8.66
C PRO A 50 -12.65 3.00 -9.97
N LYS A 51 -11.66 3.56 -10.68
CA LYS A 51 -11.13 2.99 -11.93
C LYS A 51 -9.72 2.48 -11.69
N GLY A 52 -9.52 1.22 -12.01
CA GLY A 52 -8.21 0.58 -12.08
C GLY A 52 -7.61 0.76 -13.46
N VAL A 53 -6.37 1.25 -13.54
CA VAL A 53 -5.58 1.28 -14.78
C VAL A 53 -4.40 0.33 -14.62
N VAL A 54 -4.36 -0.70 -15.45
CA VAL A 54 -3.24 -1.65 -15.49
C VAL A 54 -2.16 -1.11 -16.42
N HIS A 55 -0.93 -1.05 -15.94
CA HIS A 55 0.25 -0.73 -16.74
C HIS A 55 1.17 -1.95 -16.83
N CYS A 56 1.71 -2.18 -18.02
CA CYS A 56 2.74 -3.19 -18.27
C CYS A 56 4.16 -2.65 -18.03
N HIS A 57 5.14 -3.55 -17.99
CA HIS A 57 6.55 -3.21 -17.89
C HIS A 57 6.98 -2.20 -18.98
N ARG A 58 6.61 -2.46 -20.25
CA ARG A 58 6.93 -1.59 -21.39
C ARG A 58 6.35 -0.20 -21.21
N GLY A 59 5.07 -0.11 -20.84
CA GLY A 59 4.38 1.18 -20.66
C GLY A 59 5.07 2.03 -19.60
N ILE A 60 5.42 1.43 -18.47
CA ILE A 60 6.09 2.14 -17.38
C ILE A 60 7.50 2.57 -17.76
N PHE A 61 8.27 1.70 -18.42
CA PHE A 61 9.61 2.03 -18.90
C PHE A 61 9.58 3.22 -19.86
N LEU A 62 8.66 3.21 -20.83
CA LEU A 62 8.54 4.28 -21.81
C LEU A 62 8.11 5.60 -21.18
N MET A 63 7.17 5.57 -20.23
CA MET A 63 6.78 6.78 -19.50
C MET A 63 7.93 7.37 -18.67
N ALA A 64 8.71 6.52 -17.98
CA ALA A 64 9.86 6.97 -17.21
C ALA A 64 10.95 7.56 -18.12
N LEU A 65 11.24 6.91 -19.24
CA LEU A 65 12.22 7.38 -20.22
C LEU A 65 11.79 8.69 -20.89
N ASP A 66 10.53 8.77 -21.32
CA ASP A 66 9.95 9.99 -21.91
C ASP A 66 10.03 11.17 -20.94
N SER A 67 9.71 10.94 -19.66
CA SER A 67 9.81 11.96 -18.61
C SER A 67 11.26 12.45 -18.44
N LEU A 68 12.24 11.54 -18.43
CA LEU A 68 13.66 11.89 -18.33
C LEU A 68 14.15 12.71 -19.54
N ILE A 69 13.75 12.32 -20.75
CA ILE A 69 14.17 12.97 -22.01
C ILE A 69 13.50 14.33 -22.16
N ASN A 70 12.17 14.40 -22.06
CA ASN A 70 11.41 15.62 -22.32
C ASN A 70 11.77 16.74 -21.35
N TRP A 71 12.12 16.38 -20.11
CA TRP A 71 12.56 17.34 -19.09
C TRP A 71 14.08 17.53 -19.07
N SER A 72 14.82 16.84 -19.94
CA SER A 72 16.28 16.89 -20.04
C SER A 72 16.94 16.70 -18.66
N ILE A 73 16.47 15.70 -17.92
CA ILE A 73 16.85 15.51 -16.52
C ILE A 73 18.34 15.10 -16.45
N PRO A 74 19.19 15.85 -15.73
CA PRO A 74 20.60 15.51 -15.60
C PRO A 74 20.78 14.27 -14.72
N THR A 75 22.00 13.72 -14.69
CA THR A 75 22.38 12.70 -13.71
C THR A 75 22.40 13.27 -12.29
N CYS A 76 22.01 12.48 -11.31
CA CYS A 76 21.91 12.83 -9.89
C CYS A 76 21.12 14.13 -9.62
N PRO A 77 19.92 14.31 -10.20
CA PRO A 77 19.12 15.52 -10.01
C PRO A 77 18.57 15.59 -8.58
N VAL A 78 18.16 16.78 -8.16
CA VAL A 78 17.35 16.97 -6.96
C VAL A 78 15.93 17.29 -7.41
N TYR A 79 14.98 16.39 -7.12
CA TYR A 79 13.59 16.51 -7.54
C TYR A 79 12.69 16.91 -6.37
N LEU A 80 12.03 18.06 -6.51
CA LEU A 80 11.15 18.63 -5.50
C LEU A 80 9.70 18.22 -5.72
N TRP A 81 9.15 17.44 -4.79
CA TRP A 81 7.75 17.02 -4.81
C TRP A 81 6.83 18.14 -4.34
N THR A 82 6.04 18.67 -5.26
CA THR A 82 4.94 19.62 -4.99
C THR A 82 3.56 18.98 -5.10
N LEU A 83 3.50 17.75 -5.62
CA LEU A 83 2.29 16.94 -5.79
C LEU A 83 2.53 15.51 -5.24
N PRO A 84 1.48 14.76 -4.87
CA PRO A 84 1.65 13.36 -4.44
C PRO A 84 2.21 12.47 -5.55
N MET A 85 3.09 11.54 -5.18
CA MET A 85 3.82 10.64 -6.12
C MET A 85 2.90 9.72 -6.95
N PHE A 86 1.65 9.52 -6.52
CA PHE A 86 0.64 8.67 -7.19
C PHE A 86 -0.40 9.47 -7.99
N HIS A 87 -0.24 10.79 -8.13
CA HIS A 87 -1.03 11.57 -9.09
C HIS A 87 -0.42 11.46 -10.49
N ALA A 88 -1.22 11.69 -11.54
CA ALA A 88 -0.80 11.57 -12.94
C ALA A 88 0.53 12.30 -13.27
N ASN A 89 0.79 13.45 -12.64
CA ASN A 89 2.01 14.24 -12.85
C ASN A 89 3.23 13.76 -12.03
N GLY A 90 3.04 12.85 -11.08
CA GLY A 90 4.11 12.27 -10.26
C GLY A 90 4.42 10.80 -10.60
N TRP A 91 3.46 10.12 -11.22
CA TRP A 91 3.60 8.76 -11.69
C TRP A 91 4.78 8.64 -12.66
N SER A 92 5.56 7.56 -12.53
CA SER A 92 6.84 7.29 -13.23
C SER A 92 8.08 8.13 -12.86
N TYR A 93 7.93 9.35 -12.33
CA TYR A 93 9.08 10.17 -11.92
C TYR A 93 9.90 9.53 -10.81
N THR A 94 9.26 8.78 -9.91
CA THR A 94 9.95 8.02 -8.86
C THR A 94 10.95 7.02 -9.43
N TRP A 95 10.55 6.27 -10.45
CA TRP A 95 11.41 5.30 -11.14
C TRP A 95 12.44 6.00 -12.02
N GLY A 96 12.05 7.06 -12.73
CA GLY A 96 12.98 7.87 -13.51
C GLY A 96 14.09 8.46 -12.64
N MET A 97 13.73 9.07 -11.50
CA MET A 97 14.69 9.65 -10.55
C MET A 97 15.61 8.56 -10.00
N ALA A 98 15.09 7.41 -9.60
CA ALA A 98 15.93 6.30 -9.15
C ALA A 98 16.92 5.86 -10.25
N ALA A 99 16.47 5.77 -11.51
CA ALA A 99 17.32 5.35 -12.63
C ALA A 99 18.47 6.31 -12.93
N VAL A 100 18.30 7.61 -12.66
CA VAL A 100 19.36 8.62 -12.83
C VAL A 100 20.08 8.99 -11.53
N GLY A 101 19.84 8.27 -10.43
CA GLY A 101 20.48 8.54 -9.13
C GLY A 101 19.98 9.80 -8.43
N GLY A 102 18.75 10.22 -8.68
CA GLY A 102 18.15 11.45 -8.17
C GLY A 102 17.70 11.40 -6.72
N THR A 103 17.74 12.56 -6.07
CA THR A 103 17.28 12.78 -4.69
C THR A 103 15.85 13.31 -4.68
N ASN A 104 14.95 12.65 -3.94
CA ASN A 104 13.55 13.05 -3.79
C ASN A 104 13.40 13.98 -2.57
N MET A 105 12.90 15.21 -2.75
CA MET A 105 12.71 16.16 -1.65
C MET A 105 11.26 16.60 -1.47
N TYR A 106 10.86 16.83 -0.23
CA TYR A 106 9.56 17.44 0.08
C TYR A 106 9.65 18.97 0.12
N LEU A 107 8.63 19.64 -0.43
CA LEU A 107 8.50 21.08 -0.35
C LEU A 107 8.45 21.58 1.10
N LYS A 108 9.45 22.40 1.47
CA LYS A 108 9.56 23.06 2.79
C LYS A 108 9.50 22.09 3.98
N ASN A 109 9.91 20.83 3.79
CA ASN A 109 9.90 19.83 4.85
C ASN A 109 11.23 19.05 4.90
N PRO A 110 12.29 19.65 5.45
CA PRO A 110 13.60 19.00 5.54
C PRO A 110 13.58 17.76 6.45
N ALA A 111 12.77 17.77 7.52
CA ALA A 111 12.66 16.64 8.43
C ALA A 111 12.06 15.40 7.73
N ALA A 112 10.96 15.56 6.98
CA ALA A 112 10.39 14.47 6.20
C ALA A 112 11.33 13.99 5.09
N THR A 113 12.07 14.92 4.47
CA THR A 113 13.06 14.60 3.42
C THR A 113 14.18 13.73 4.00
N ALA A 114 14.75 14.11 5.15
CA ALA A 114 15.79 13.32 5.81
C ALA A 114 15.29 11.96 6.32
N ALA A 115 13.99 11.84 6.63
CA ALA A 115 13.40 10.58 7.05
C ALA A 115 13.26 9.57 5.90
N CYS A 116 12.99 10.02 4.67
CA CYS A 116 12.82 9.15 3.50
C CYS A 116 14.08 9.02 2.63
N MET A 117 14.91 10.06 2.50
CA MET A 117 16.20 10.02 1.81
C MET A 117 17.31 9.94 2.85
N LYS A 118 17.73 8.73 3.19
CA LYS A 118 18.80 8.53 4.18
C LYS A 118 20.19 8.76 3.55
N GLY A 119 21.23 8.80 4.38
CA GLY A 119 22.61 9.10 3.95
C GLY A 119 23.25 8.08 3.00
N ASP A 120 22.56 6.99 2.68
CA ASP A 120 22.96 5.96 1.73
C ASP A 120 22.44 6.22 0.29
N GLY A 121 21.71 7.33 0.08
CA GLY A 121 21.19 7.71 -1.23
C GLY A 121 19.91 6.99 -1.65
N TRP A 122 19.35 6.12 -0.81
CA TRP A 122 18.13 5.38 -1.11
C TRP A 122 16.88 6.11 -0.62
N PHE A 123 15.79 5.98 -1.40
CA PHE A 123 14.47 6.43 -1.00
C PHE A 123 13.71 5.33 -0.26
N TYR A 124 13.43 5.56 1.02
CA TYR A 124 12.72 4.65 1.91
C TYR A 124 11.22 4.92 1.83
N THR A 125 10.48 4.02 1.16
CA THR A 125 9.03 4.13 0.95
C THR A 125 8.22 3.97 2.24
N GLY A 126 8.78 3.28 3.23
CA GLY A 126 8.07 2.87 4.44
C GLY A 126 7.02 1.78 4.19
N ASP A 127 7.03 1.15 3.02
CA ASP A 127 6.25 -0.05 2.72
C ASP A 127 7.02 -1.30 3.18
N VAL A 128 6.28 -2.29 3.68
CA VAL A 128 6.79 -3.61 4.04
C VAL A 128 6.37 -4.56 2.93
N ALA A 129 7.32 -5.32 2.42
CA ALA A 129 7.10 -6.24 1.32
C ALA A 129 7.85 -7.55 1.53
N VAL A 130 7.34 -8.61 0.91
CA VAL A 130 8.02 -9.91 0.81
C VAL A 130 8.41 -10.12 -0.65
N MET A 131 9.66 -10.51 -0.88
CA MET A 131 10.12 -10.99 -2.17
C MET A 131 9.98 -12.51 -2.21
N HIS A 132 9.17 -13.00 -3.14
CA HIS A 132 8.96 -14.42 -3.38
C HIS A 132 10.15 -15.02 -4.14
N PRO A 133 10.36 -16.36 -4.11
CA PRO A 133 11.51 -17.01 -4.75
C PRO A 133 11.63 -16.79 -6.26
N ASP A 134 10.53 -16.44 -6.93
CA ASP A 134 10.46 -16.11 -8.35
C ASP A 134 10.76 -14.63 -8.66
N GLY A 135 11.07 -13.83 -7.63
CA GLY A 135 11.32 -12.39 -7.74
C GLY A 135 10.06 -11.54 -7.70
N TYR A 136 8.87 -12.11 -7.50
CA TYR A 136 7.65 -11.33 -7.31
C TYR A 136 7.68 -10.59 -5.97
N LEU A 137 7.37 -9.29 -5.98
CA LEU A 137 7.32 -8.47 -4.78
C LEU A 137 5.87 -8.24 -4.36
N GLU A 138 5.53 -8.68 -3.15
CA GLU A 138 4.21 -8.51 -2.57
C GLU A 138 4.26 -7.49 -1.43
N ILE A 139 3.57 -6.35 -1.58
CA ILE A 139 3.41 -5.37 -0.51
C ILE A 139 2.46 -5.94 0.55
N LYS A 140 2.93 -6.02 1.79
CA LYS A 140 2.18 -6.54 2.93
C LYS A 140 1.53 -5.43 3.76
N ASP A 141 2.25 -4.36 4.07
CA ASP A 141 1.72 -3.27 4.89
C ASP A 141 2.59 -2.00 4.81
N ARG A 142 2.26 -0.99 5.60
CA ARG A 142 3.15 0.12 5.96
C ARG A 142 3.89 -0.20 7.26
N SER A 143 5.17 0.12 7.33
CA SER A 143 6.00 -0.17 8.51
C SER A 143 5.45 0.42 9.82
N LYS A 144 4.79 1.57 9.73
CA LYS A 144 4.15 2.26 10.87
C LYS A 144 2.80 1.66 11.30
N ASP A 145 2.22 0.80 10.46
CA ASP A 145 0.92 0.17 10.66
C ASP A 145 1.07 -1.34 10.99
N VAL A 146 2.30 -1.87 10.98
CA VAL A 146 2.62 -3.19 11.56
C VAL A 146 2.39 -3.17 13.06
N ILE A 147 1.69 -4.19 13.57
CA ILE A 147 1.39 -4.35 14.99
C ILE A 147 2.28 -5.46 15.53
N ILE A 148 2.98 -5.22 16.64
CA ILE A 148 3.88 -6.21 17.25
C ILE A 148 3.23 -6.77 18.51
N SER A 149 2.71 -8.00 18.43
CA SER A 149 2.00 -8.64 19.54
C SER A 149 2.73 -9.89 20.01
N GLY A 150 3.28 -9.87 21.23
CA GLY A 150 3.98 -11.03 21.81
C GLY A 150 5.22 -11.48 21.06
N GLY A 151 5.89 -10.57 20.34
CA GLY A 151 7.04 -10.89 19.50
C GLY A 151 6.70 -11.26 18.06
N GLU A 152 5.42 -11.33 17.70
CA GLU A 152 4.96 -11.59 16.33
C GLU A 152 4.59 -10.30 15.61
N ASN A 153 5.02 -10.17 14.35
CA ASN A 153 4.64 -9.05 13.48
C ASN A 153 3.37 -9.42 12.70
N LEU A 154 2.31 -8.62 12.84
CA LEU A 154 1.07 -8.83 12.10
C LEU A 154 0.72 -7.61 11.24
N SER A 155 0.12 -7.88 10.08
CA SER A 155 -0.38 -6.85 9.17
C SER A 155 -1.77 -6.41 9.60
N SER A 156 -1.96 -5.09 9.74
CA SER A 156 -3.27 -4.50 9.98
C SER A 156 -4.22 -4.74 8.80
N VAL A 157 -3.69 -4.71 7.57
CA VAL A 157 -4.46 -4.87 6.33
C VAL A 157 -5.01 -6.29 6.17
N GLU A 158 -4.27 -7.30 6.64
CA GLU A 158 -4.73 -8.69 6.62
C GLU A 158 -5.97 -8.88 7.51
N VAL A 159 -5.92 -8.33 8.73
CA VAL A 159 -7.06 -8.36 9.67
C VAL A 159 -8.24 -7.55 9.12
N GLU A 160 -7.98 -6.37 8.54
CA GLU A 160 -9.00 -5.55 7.87
C GLU A 160 -9.68 -6.30 6.74
N SER A 161 -8.92 -7.03 5.91
CA SER A 161 -9.45 -7.81 4.79
C SER A 161 -10.42 -8.89 5.25
N VAL A 162 -10.13 -9.55 6.37
CA VAL A 162 -11.06 -10.51 7.00
C VAL A 162 -12.30 -9.79 7.52
N LEU A 163 -12.15 -8.67 8.22
CA LEU A 163 -13.29 -7.89 8.72
C LEU A 163 -14.22 -7.42 7.61
N TYR A 164 -13.69 -6.99 6.47
CA TYR A 164 -14.50 -6.61 5.29
C TYR A 164 -15.29 -7.78 4.69
N GLY A 165 -14.89 -9.02 4.95
CA GLY A 165 -15.68 -10.20 4.58
C GLY A 165 -16.90 -10.44 5.47
N HIS A 166 -16.98 -9.81 6.65
CA HIS A 166 -18.09 -10.03 7.57
C HIS A 166 -19.38 -9.35 7.06
N PRO A 167 -20.54 -10.04 7.00
CA PRO A 167 -21.77 -9.51 6.40
C PRO A 167 -22.26 -8.18 6.97
N ALA A 168 -22.07 -7.96 8.28
CA ALA A 168 -22.50 -6.75 8.98
C ALA A 168 -21.57 -5.53 8.80
N VAL A 169 -20.32 -5.73 8.38
CA VAL A 169 -19.29 -4.68 8.39
C VAL A 169 -19.41 -3.79 7.15
N ASN A 170 -19.48 -2.48 7.35
CA ASN A 170 -19.42 -1.48 6.29
C ASN A 170 -17.98 -1.00 6.10
N GLU A 171 -17.33 -0.59 7.19
CA GLU A 171 -15.94 -0.17 7.19
C GLU A 171 -15.21 -0.75 8.38
N ALA A 172 -13.93 -1.07 8.17
CA ALA A 172 -13.06 -1.57 9.21
C ALA A 172 -11.69 -0.89 9.12
N ALA A 173 -11.11 -0.61 10.27
CA ALA A 173 -9.71 -0.22 10.40
C ALA A 173 -9.11 -0.82 11.66
N VAL A 174 -7.92 -1.39 11.54
CA VAL A 174 -7.20 -2.05 12.61
C VAL A 174 -5.94 -1.26 12.92
N VAL A 175 -5.71 -1.02 14.21
CA VAL A 175 -4.53 -0.29 14.71
C VAL A 175 -3.97 -0.97 15.95
N ALA A 176 -2.70 -0.70 16.25
CA ALA A 176 -2.07 -1.12 17.49
C ALA A 176 -2.70 -0.42 18.70
N ARG A 177 -3.12 -1.22 19.69
CA ARG A 177 -3.48 -0.77 21.04
C ARG A 177 -2.41 -1.25 22.03
N PRO A 178 -1.87 -0.39 22.90
CA PRO A 178 -0.93 -0.83 23.94
C PRO A 178 -1.50 -1.95 24.81
N ASP A 179 -0.68 -2.91 25.22
CA ASP A 179 -1.04 -4.02 26.11
C ASP A 179 0.14 -4.33 27.05
N GLU A 180 -0.12 -4.45 28.35
CA GLU A 180 0.91 -4.67 29.38
C GLU A 180 1.69 -5.98 29.22
N PHE A 181 1.05 -7.02 28.67
CA PHE A 181 1.65 -8.35 28.53
C PHE A 181 2.21 -8.59 27.13
N TRP A 182 1.53 -8.08 26.11
CA TRP A 182 1.83 -8.37 24.70
C TRP A 182 2.58 -7.25 23.99
N GLY A 183 2.81 -6.12 24.66
CA GLY A 183 3.34 -4.89 24.09
C GLY A 183 2.26 -4.13 23.33
N GLU A 184 1.78 -4.71 22.23
CA GLU A 184 0.64 -4.22 21.46
C GLU A 184 -0.34 -5.35 21.15
N THR A 185 -1.59 -4.98 20.89
CA THR A 185 -2.63 -5.89 20.41
C THR A 185 -3.45 -5.26 19.30
N PRO A 186 -4.00 -6.06 18.36
CA PRO A 186 -4.84 -5.52 17.32
C PRO A 186 -6.16 -5.02 17.92
N CYS A 187 -6.48 -3.76 17.63
CA CYS A 187 -7.75 -3.13 17.98
C CYS A 187 -8.50 -2.75 16.70
N ALA A 188 -9.66 -3.36 16.51
CA ALA A 188 -10.51 -3.11 15.34
C ALA A 188 -11.51 -1.99 15.64
N PHE A 189 -11.58 -1.00 14.76
CA PHE A 189 -12.66 -0.03 14.70
C PHE A 189 -13.58 -0.42 13.55
N VAL A 190 -14.87 -0.55 13.83
CA VAL A 190 -15.85 -1.09 12.89
C VAL A 190 -17.04 -0.14 12.79
N SER A 191 -17.46 0.19 11.56
CA SER A 191 -18.78 0.73 11.29
C SER A 191 -19.65 -0.35 10.63
N LEU A 192 -20.94 -0.36 10.98
CA LEU A 192 -21.88 -1.36 10.48
C LEU A 192 -22.62 -0.83 9.25
N LYS A 193 -23.11 -1.73 8.41
CA LYS A 193 -23.99 -1.35 7.30
C LYS A 193 -25.30 -0.81 7.85
N GLU A 194 -25.79 0.29 7.28
CA GLU A 194 -27.08 0.86 7.67
C GLU A 194 -28.24 -0.09 7.36
N TYR A 195 -28.12 -0.87 6.28
CA TYR A 195 -29.11 -1.84 5.86
C TYR A 195 -28.44 -3.07 5.24
N ASP A 196 -28.83 -4.26 5.69
CA ASP A 196 -28.45 -5.50 5.05
C ASP A 196 -29.56 -5.93 4.07
N HIS A 197 -29.23 -5.88 2.78
CA HIS A 197 -30.16 -6.25 1.70
C HIS A 197 -30.48 -7.75 1.67
N GLU A 198 -29.60 -8.61 2.20
CA GLU A 198 -29.85 -10.07 2.24
C GLU A 198 -30.82 -10.43 3.34
N SER A 199 -30.56 -9.98 4.57
CA SER A 199 -31.44 -10.24 5.73
C SER A 199 -32.63 -9.27 5.85
N LYS A 200 -32.68 -8.24 5.00
CA LYS A 200 -33.71 -7.17 4.95
C LYS A 200 -33.90 -6.41 6.28
N ARG A 201 -32.87 -6.35 7.11
CA ARG A 201 -32.89 -5.67 8.43
C ARG A 201 -31.58 -4.95 8.69
N MET A 202 -31.56 -4.13 9.73
CA MET A 202 -30.30 -3.58 10.23
C MET A 202 -29.44 -4.73 10.79
N PRO A 203 -28.19 -4.90 10.32
CA PRO A 203 -27.31 -5.91 10.86
C PRO A 203 -26.93 -5.53 12.29
N MET A 204 -27.07 -6.50 13.20
CA MET A 204 -26.74 -6.36 14.60
C MET A 204 -25.70 -7.42 14.93
N THR A 205 -24.53 -6.98 15.40
CA THR A 205 -23.40 -7.83 15.75
C THR A 205 -22.78 -7.33 17.04
N THR A 206 -22.22 -8.23 17.84
CA THR A 206 -21.49 -7.87 19.05
C THR A 206 -19.98 -7.90 18.81
N GLU A 207 -19.21 -7.33 19.73
CA GLU A 207 -17.75 -7.46 19.75
C GLU A 207 -17.32 -8.94 19.72
N LYS A 208 -18.01 -9.79 20.49
CA LYS A 208 -17.71 -11.22 20.57
C LYS A 208 -17.91 -11.91 19.21
N ASP A 209 -18.97 -11.58 18.48
CA ASP A 209 -19.25 -12.17 17.17
C ASP A 209 -18.17 -11.81 16.15
N ILE A 210 -17.74 -10.55 16.12
CA ILE A 210 -16.64 -10.09 15.25
C ILE A 210 -15.33 -10.82 15.60
N ILE A 211 -15.01 -10.96 16.88
CA ILE A 211 -13.81 -11.67 17.34
C ILE A 211 -13.86 -13.16 16.97
N GLU A 212 -15.01 -13.81 17.13
CA GLU A 212 -15.20 -15.21 16.76
C GLU A 212 -15.10 -15.42 15.25
N TYR A 213 -15.67 -14.51 14.46
CA TYR A 213 -15.51 -14.52 13.00
C TYR A 213 -14.04 -14.41 12.59
N CYS A 214 -13.30 -13.46 13.18
CA CYS A 214 -11.87 -13.31 12.94
C CYS A 214 -11.10 -14.58 13.36
N ARG A 215 -11.45 -15.20 14.49
CA ARG A 215 -10.80 -16.42 15.00
C ARG A 215 -10.99 -17.64 14.08
N ALA A 216 -12.09 -17.69 13.32
CA ALA A 216 -12.32 -18.76 12.36
C ALA A 216 -11.42 -18.63 11.11
N ALA A 217 -10.98 -17.42 10.78
CA ALA A 217 -10.20 -17.14 9.56
C ALA A 217 -8.73 -16.79 9.82
N LEU A 218 -8.37 -16.37 11.03
CA LEU A 218 -7.04 -15.86 11.38
C LEU A 218 -6.37 -16.67 12.50
N PRO A 219 -5.04 -16.77 12.51
CA PRO A 219 -4.28 -17.25 13.66
C PRO A 219 -4.60 -16.45 14.93
N ARG A 220 -4.59 -17.13 16.09
CA ARG A 220 -5.05 -16.55 17.37
C ARG A 220 -4.37 -15.24 17.77
N TYR A 221 -3.11 -15.03 17.39
CA TYR A 221 -2.35 -13.80 17.71
C TYR A 221 -2.73 -12.60 16.83
N MET A 222 -3.34 -12.84 15.65
CA MET A 222 -3.82 -11.78 14.75
C MET A 222 -5.25 -11.33 15.06
N VAL A 223 -6.00 -12.14 15.80
CA VAL A 223 -7.39 -11.84 16.15
C VAL A 223 -7.45 -10.58 17.02
N PRO A 224 -8.29 -9.58 16.67
CA PRO A 224 -8.47 -8.39 17.50
C PRO A 224 -8.85 -8.76 18.93
N LYS A 225 -8.18 -8.14 19.90
CA LYS A 225 -8.56 -8.27 21.32
C LYS A 225 -9.61 -7.27 21.75
N THR A 226 -9.83 -6.23 20.94
CA THR A 226 -10.82 -5.19 21.18
C THR A 226 -11.48 -4.83 19.88
N VAL A 227 -12.80 -4.72 19.89
CA VAL A 227 -13.61 -4.21 18.78
C VAL A 227 -14.40 -3.00 19.26
N VAL A 228 -14.18 -1.85 18.62
CA VAL A 228 -14.86 -0.59 18.93
C VAL A 228 -15.81 -0.24 17.79
N PHE A 229 -17.10 -0.18 18.09
CA PHE A 229 -18.09 0.27 17.12
C PHE A 229 -18.12 1.80 17.04
N LYS A 230 -18.21 2.32 15.81
CA LYS A 230 -18.45 3.73 15.52
C LYS A 230 -19.47 3.85 14.42
N ASP A 231 -20.32 4.87 14.49
CA ASP A 231 -21.27 5.19 13.41
C ASP A 231 -20.51 5.46 12.11
N GLU A 232 -19.43 6.25 12.19
CA GLU A 232 -18.52 6.49 11.08
C GLU A 232 -17.05 6.53 11.53
N LEU A 233 -16.15 6.01 10.69
CA LEU A 233 -14.71 6.13 10.88
C LEU A 233 -14.20 7.50 10.39
N PRO A 234 -13.20 8.11 11.06
CA PRO A 234 -12.67 9.42 10.66
C PRO A 234 -12.02 9.32 9.28
N LYS A 235 -12.42 10.20 8.34
CA LYS A 235 -11.96 10.18 6.94
C LYS A 235 -11.41 11.52 6.48
N THR A 236 -10.56 11.48 5.47
CA THR A 236 -10.18 12.68 4.70
C THR A 236 -11.34 13.12 3.80
N SER A 237 -11.23 14.31 3.19
CA SER A 237 -12.16 14.79 2.16
C SER A 237 -12.26 13.87 0.93
N THR A 238 -11.30 12.96 0.75
CA THR A 238 -11.26 11.94 -0.31
C THR A 238 -11.78 10.58 0.14
N GLY A 239 -12.38 10.46 1.34
CA GLY A 239 -12.96 9.22 1.87
C GLY A 239 -11.95 8.24 2.46
N LYS A 240 -10.66 8.59 2.58
CA LYS A 240 -9.63 7.70 3.15
C LYS A 240 -9.67 7.73 4.68
N ILE A 241 -9.74 6.56 5.31
CA ILE A 241 -9.72 6.43 6.77
C ILE A 241 -8.41 6.99 7.36
N GLN A 242 -8.53 7.85 8.36
CA GLN A 242 -7.45 8.48 9.09
C GLN A 242 -6.97 7.60 10.26
N LYS A 243 -6.23 6.53 9.96
CA LYS A 243 -5.68 5.58 10.96
C LYS A 243 -4.85 6.25 12.08
N PHE A 244 -4.29 7.44 11.87
CA PHE A 244 -3.58 8.16 12.93
C PHE A 244 -4.50 8.61 14.07
N VAL A 245 -5.72 9.08 13.77
CA VAL A 245 -6.72 9.44 14.78
C VAL A 245 -7.15 8.20 15.56
N LEU A 246 -7.36 7.08 14.85
CA LEU A 246 -7.71 5.81 15.49
C LEU A 246 -6.59 5.29 16.40
N ARG A 247 -5.32 5.48 16.03
CA ARG A 247 -4.16 5.17 16.89
C ARG A 247 -4.11 6.04 18.14
N GLU A 248 -4.45 7.31 18.06
CA GLU A 248 -4.54 8.20 19.24
C GLU A 248 -5.65 7.71 20.19
N ILE A 249 -6.82 7.35 19.65
CA ILE A 249 -7.92 6.76 20.44
C ILE A 249 -7.46 5.46 21.08
N ALA A 250 -6.84 4.56 20.32
CA ALA A 250 -6.34 3.28 20.83
C ALA A 250 -5.29 3.43 21.93
N ARG A 251 -4.39 4.40 21.80
CA ARG A 251 -3.41 4.73 22.86
C ARG A 251 -4.10 5.29 24.10
N ALA A 252 -5.11 6.16 23.94
CA ALA A 252 -5.87 6.72 25.04
C ALA A 252 -6.70 5.67 25.80
N MET A 253 -7.11 4.58 25.13
CA MET A 253 -7.80 3.45 25.77
C MET A 253 -6.89 2.63 26.71
N GLY A 254 -5.56 2.80 26.64
CA GLY A 254 -4.59 2.05 27.46
C GLY A 254 -4.64 0.54 27.27
N SER A 255 -3.97 -0.20 28.16
CA SER A 255 -4.02 -1.67 28.16
C SER A 255 -5.45 -2.16 28.45
N PRO A 256 -5.98 -3.17 27.73
CA PRO A 256 -7.22 -3.83 28.12
C PRO A 256 -7.10 -4.31 29.58
N SER A 257 -8.02 -3.89 30.44
CA SER A 257 -8.00 -4.33 31.83
C SER A 257 -8.27 -5.83 31.93
N SER A 258 -7.54 -6.53 32.78
CA SER A 258 -7.59 -7.98 32.99
C SER A 258 -8.90 -8.49 33.62
N SER A 259 -9.98 -7.69 33.66
CA SER A 259 -11.21 -8.00 34.37
C SER A 259 -12.08 -9.09 33.71
N THR A 260 -11.66 -9.68 32.58
CA THR A 260 -12.37 -10.80 31.92
C THR A 260 -11.58 -12.10 31.85
N LEU A 261 -10.42 -12.21 32.54
CA LEU A 261 -9.63 -13.44 32.62
C LEU A 261 -9.72 -14.16 33.99
N ALA A 262 -10.45 -13.60 34.97
CA ALA A 262 -10.56 -14.14 36.33
C ALA A 262 -11.71 -15.16 36.55
N SER A 263 -12.32 -15.72 35.51
CA SER A 263 -13.37 -16.76 35.64
C SER A 263 -12.98 -18.14 35.12
N LYS A 264 -11.69 -18.39 34.88
CA LYS A 264 -11.17 -19.71 34.52
C LYS A 264 -9.92 -20.07 35.33
N LEU A 265 -10.14 -20.27 36.63
CA LEU A 265 -9.45 -21.28 37.44
C LEU A 265 -10.50 -22.06 38.21
#